data_AF-A0A662DLU1-F1
#
_entry.id   AF-A0A662DLU1-F1
#
_cell.length_a   1.000
_cell.length_b   1.000
_cell.length_c   1.000
_cell.angle_alpha   90.00
_cell.angle_beta   90.00
_cell.angle_gamma   90.00
#
_symmetry.space_group_name_H-M   'P 1'
#
loop_
_entity.id
_entity.type
_entity.pdbx_description
1 polymer ?
#
loop_
_entity_poly.entity_id
_entity_poly.type
_entity_poly.pdbx_seq_one_letter_code
_entity_poly.pdbx_strand_id
1 'polypeptide(L)'
;MSNLGVIASKFNINSKSLREFDEALRFMKKEREIKRTSETVDVINRLLRVINPIADRIKEKLSESTVITERSVIDIIKERHSRDWPDYRENILKLESKLGYDKFQLSEVDFQILNDVADALDAECANLFHRMGKGR
;
A
#
# COMPACT_ATOMS: atom_id res chain seq x y z
N MET A 1 -24.96 -8.00 -13.92
CA MET A 1 -23.98 -6.89 -13.94
C MET A 1 -22.60 -7.48 -14.20
N SER A 2 -21.98 -7.13 -15.31
CA SER A 2 -20.87 -7.88 -15.91
C SER A 2 -19.57 -7.80 -15.09
N ASN A 3 -18.88 -8.93 -14.95
CA ASN A 3 -17.59 -9.06 -14.25
C ASN A 3 -16.55 -8.02 -14.72
N LEU A 4 -16.62 -7.61 -15.99
CA LEU A 4 -15.78 -6.56 -16.57
C LEU A 4 -15.96 -5.18 -15.91
N GLY A 5 -17.19 -4.81 -15.52
CA GLY A 5 -17.47 -3.53 -14.84
C GLY A 5 -16.85 -3.47 -13.45
N VAL A 6 -16.83 -4.61 -12.73
CA VAL A 6 -16.17 -4.74 -11.43
C VAL A 6 -14.65 -4.63 -11.56
N ILE A 7 -14.06 -5.31 -12.55
CA ILE A 7 -12.60 -5.28 -12.79
C ILE A 7 -12.14 -3.86 -13.20
N ALA A 8 -12.88 -3.18 -14.08
CA ALA A 8 -12.56 -1.82 -14.52
C ALA A 8 -12.64 -0.81 -13.35
N SER A 9 -13.65 -0.93 -12.49
CA SER A 9 -13.76 -0.11 -11.28
C SER A 9 -12.56 -0.31 -10.34
N LYS A 10 -12.18 -1.57 -10.08
CA LYS A 10 -11.00 -1.91 -9.27
C LYS A 10 -9.70 -1.37 -9.85
N PHE A 11 -9.49 -1.49 -11.16
CA PHE A 11 -8.32 -0.95 -11.84
C PHE A 11 -8.22 0.58 -11.71
N ASN A 12 -9.34 1.30 -11.87
CA ASN A 12 -9.35 2.75 -11.71
C ASN A 12 -9.02 3.18 -10.27
N ILE A 13 -9.54 2.46 -9.28
CA ILE A 13 -9.26 2.72 -7.86
C ILE A 13 -7.78 2.45 -7.55
N ASN A 14 -7.26 1.28 -7.94
CA ASN A 14 -5.88 0.89 -7.65
C ASN A 14 -4.86 1.78 -8.37
N SER A 15 -5.09 2.15 -9.62
CA SER A 15 -4.18 3.04 -10.36
C SER A 15 -4.14 4.46 -9.78
N LYS A 16 -5.29 4.99 -9.33
CA LYS A 16 -5.34 6.26 -8.58
C LYS A 16 -4.60 6.14 -7.25
N SER A 17 -4.82 5.05 -6.51
CA SER A 17 -4.13 4.77 -5.24
C SER A 17 -2.62 4.67 -5.42
N LEU A 18 -2.14 3.97 -6.44
CA LEU A 18 -0.72 3.85 -6.77
C LEU A 18 -0.09 5.23 -7.05
N ARG A 19 -0.73 6.04 -7.89
CA ARG A 19 -0.22 7.39 -8.20
C ARG A 19 -0.14 8.28 -6.96
N GLU A 20 -1.20 8.33 -6.17
CA GLU A 20 -1.24 9.13 -4.93
C GLU A 20 -0.19 8.65 -3.91
N PHE A 21 0.05 7.35 -3.85
CA PHE A 21 1.06 6.73 -2.99
C PHE A 21 2.49 7.04 -3.46
N ASP A 22 2.78 6.92 -4.76
CA ASP A 22 4.08 7.24 -5.35
C ASP A 22 4.46 8.71 -5.17
N GLU A 23 3.51 9.62 -5.38
CA GLU A 23 3.69 11.05 -5.13
C GLU A 23 4.07 11.31 -3.66
N ALA A 24 3.37 10.66 -2.74
CA ALA A 24 3.62 10.81 -1.32
C ALA A 24 4.98 10.24 -0.91
N LEU A 25 5.34 9.06 -1.44
CA LEU A 25 6.64 8.44 -1.21
C LEU A 25 7.80 9.30 -1.71
N ARG A 26 7.67 9.90 -2.90
CA ARG A 26 8.67 10.81 -3.48
C ARG A 26 8.85 12.08 -2.64
N PHE A 27 7.78 12.59 -2.05
CA PHE A 27 7.86 13.73 -1.12
C PHE A 27 8.66 13.32 0.12
N MET A 28 8.30 12.20 0.76
CA MET A 28 8.94 11.75 2.00
C MET A 28 10.44 11.45 1.83
N LYS A 29 10.88 10.96 0.66
CA LYS A 29 12.30 10.73 0.36
C LYS A 29 13.17 12.00 0.40
N LYS A 30 12.57 13.19 0.24
CA LYS A 30 13.28 14.47 0.26
C LYS A 30 13.42 15.04 1.67
N GLU A 31 12.61 14.57 2.61
CA GLU A 31 12.54 15.09 3.97
C GLU A 31 13.36 14.22 4.92
N ARG A 32 14.34 14.83 5.59
CA ARG A 32 15.15 14.13 6.61
C ARG A 32 14.36 13.86 7.89
N GLU A 33 13.40 14.73 8.18
CA GLU A 33 12.55 14.68 9.37
C GLU A 33 11.17 15.20 9.01
N ILE A 34 10.13 14.41 9.30
CA ILE A 34 8.75 14.72 8.95
C ILE A 34 8.05 15.14 10.23
N LYS A 35 7.50 16.35 10.23
CA LYS A 35 6.60 16.87 11.26
C LYS A 35 5.20 16.92 10.68
N ARG A 36 4.19 16.51 11.45
CA ARG A 36 2.79 16.58 11.05
C ARG A 36 2.32 18.04 11.11
N THR A 37 2.31 18.70 9.96
CA THR A 37 1.82 20.06 9.73
C THR A 37 0.65 20.01 8.75
N SER A 38 -0.03 21.14 8.50
CA SER A 38 -1.07 21.21 7.47
C SER A 38 -0.58 20.84 6.08
N GLU A 39 0.72 21.01 5.78
CA GLU A 39 1.31 20.69 4.48
C GLU A 39 1.63 19.20 4.34
N THR A 40 2.11 18.57 5.42
CA THR A 40 2.55 17.17 5.38
C THR A 40 1.44 16.18 5.73
N VAL A 41 0.38 16.63 6.42
CA VAL A 41 -0.71 15.74 6.86
C VAL A 41 -1.40 15.06 5.68
N ASP A 42 -1.60 15.78 4.56
CA ASP A 42 -2.19 15.19 3.36
C ASP A 42 -1.29 14.14 2.73
N VAL A 43 0.02 14.35 2.76
CA VAL A 43 1.02 13.39 2.26
C VAL A 43 1.04 12.14 3.13
N ILE A 44 1.06 12.31 4.46
CA ILE A 44 0.99 11.20 5.44
C ILE A 44 -0.30 10.41 5.25
N ASN A 45 -1.44 11.10 5.09
CA ASN A 45 -2.75 10.47 4.90
C ASN A 45 -2.81 9.64 3.61
N ARG A 46 -2.16 10.07 2.51
CA ARG A 46 -2.07 9.27 1.28
C ARG A 46 -1.30 7.96 1.49
N LEU A 47 -0.21 7.98 2.27
CA LEU A 47 0.50 6.75 2.64
C LEU A 47 -0.36 5.86 3.54
N LEU A 48 -0.97 6.42 4.58
CA LEU A 48 -1.81 5.68 5.54
C LEU A 48 -3.03 5.03 4.88
N ARG A 49 -3.60 5.62 3.83
CA ARG A 49 -4.71 5.02 3.06
C ARG A 49 -4.35 3.65 2.46
N VAL A 50 -3.08 3.41 2.17
CA VAL A 50 -2.59 2.13 1.63
C VAL A 50 -2.05 1.24 2.75
N ILE A 51 -1.27 1.81 3.68
CA ILE A 51 -0.61 1.05 4.74
C ILE A 51 -1.61 0.53 5.78
N ASN A 52 -2.64 1.30 6.16
CA ASN A 52 -3.61 0.88 7.18
C ASN A 52 -4.37 -0.40 6.78
N PRO A 53 -4.95 -0.52 5.57
CA PRO A 53 -5.59 -1.77 5.16
C PRO A 53 -4.66 -2.99 5.19
N ILE A 54 -3.37 -2.82 4.87
CA ILE A 54 -2.37 -3.90 4.94
C ILE A 54 -2.10 -4.26 6.40
N ALA A 55 -1.86 -3.26 7.25
CA ALA A 55 -1.61 -3.45 8.68
C ALA A 55 -2.82 -4.09 9.40
N ASP A 56 -4.04 -3.68 9.07
CA ASP A 56 -5.28 -4.26 9.62
C ASP A 56 -5.41 -5.74 9.26
N ARG A 57 -5.13 -6.10 8.00
CA ARG A 57 -5.08 -7.51 7.58
C ARG A 57 -4.01 -8.31 8.32
N ILE A 58 -2.83 -7.73 8.56
CA ILE A 58 -1.76 -8.40 9.34
C ILE A 58 -2.19 -8.61 10.80
N LYS A 59 -2.87 -7.62 11.41
CA LYS A 59 -3.35 -7.68 12.79
C LYS A 59 -4.54 -8.64 12.97
N GLU A 60 -5.02 -9.28 11.90
CA GLU A 60 -6.26 -10.07 11.87
C GLU A 60 -7.48 -9.31 12.43
N LYS A 61 -7.39 -7.98 12.48
CA LYS A 61 -8.55 -7.14 12.76
C LYS A 61 -9.40 -7.22 11.51
N LEU A 62 -10.59 -7.82 11.64
CA LEU A 62 -11.64 -7.85 10.62
C LEU A 62 -12.07 -6.40 10.30
N SER A 63 -11.23 -5.68 9.56
CA SER A 63 -11.65 -4.49 8.84
C SER A 63 -12.35 -5.01 7.60
N GLU A 64 -13.66 -4.74 7.51
CA GLU A 64 -14.50 -4.99 6.34
C GLU A 64 -14.02 -4.15 5.15
N SER A 65 -12.81 -4.39 4.65
CA SER A 65 -12.41 -3.95 3.32
C SER A 65 -12.87 -5.02 2.35
N THR A 66 -14.11 -4.82 1.90
CA THR A 66 -14.88 -5.56 0.89
C THR A 66 -14.17 -5.59 -0.47
N VAL A 67 -13.02 -6.23 -0.56
CA VAL A 67 -12.47 -6.67 -1.83
C VAL A 67 -11.86 -8.05 -1.63
N ILE A 68 -12.66 -9.08 -1.92
CA ILE A 68 -12.14 -10.39 -2.27
C ILE A 68 -11.39 -10.21 -3.60
N THR A 69 -10.07 -10.20 -3.53
CA THR A 69 -9.13 -10.43 -4.63
C THR A 69 -8.35 -11.69 -4.28
N GLU A 70 -8.26 -12.64 -5.21
CA GLU A 70 -7.51 -13.90 -5.03
C GLU A 70 -5.99 -13.69 -4.94
N ARG A 71 -5.49 -12.47 -5.21
CA ARG A 71 -4.11 -12.06 -4.91
C ARG A 71 -4.16 -10.61 -4.46
N SER A 72 -4.09 -10.40 -3.15
CA SER A 72 -4.07 -9.06 -2.55
C SER A 72 -2.64 -8.51 -2.47
N VAL A 73 -2.47 -7.19 -2.34
CA VAL A 73 -1.15 -6.55 -2.11
C VAL A 73 -0.32 -7.30 -1.06
N ILE A 74 -0.95 -7.70 0.04
CA ILE A 74 -0.29 -8.46 1.12
C ILE A 74 0.16 -9.85 0.66
N ASP A 75 -0.59 -10.54 -0.20
CA ASP A 75 -0.18 -11.85 -0.74
C ASP A 75 1.04 -11.71 -1.65
N ILE A 76 1.09 -10.66 -2.48
CA ILE A 76 2.24 -10.37 -3.35
C ILE A 76 3.48 -10.06 -2.51
N ILE A 77 3.33 -9.22 -1.48
CA ILE A 77 4.44 -8.88 -0.56
C ILE A 77 4.91 -10.13 0.19
N LYS A 78 3.98 -10.92 0.73
CA LYS A 78 4.29 -12.15 1.49
C LYS A 78 5.01 -13.19 0.63
N GLU A 79 4.67 -13.30 -0.65
CA GLU A 79 5.37 -14.18 -1.59
C GLU A 79 6.84 -13.76 -1.80
N ARG A 80 7.08 -12.45 -1.95
CA ARG A 80 8.43 -11.87 -2.09
C ARG A 80 9.27 -12.04 -0.83
N HIS A 81 8.66 -11.86 0.34
CA HIS A 81 9.30 -11.93 1.66
C HIS A 81 8.93 -13.20 2.43
N SER A 82 8.81 -14.34 1.73
CA SER A 82 8.29 -15.57 2.33
C SER A 82 9.19 -16.15 3.43
N ARG A 83 10.50 -15.93 3.34
CA ARG A 83 11.50 -16.46 4.29
C ARG A 83 11.57 -15.64 5.58
N ASP A 84 11.34 -14.34 5.48
CA ASP A 84 11.47 -13.34 6.55
C ASP A 84 10.11 -12.69 6.90
N TRP A 85 9.01 -13.28 6.43
CA TRP A 85 7.65 -12.78 6.63
C TRP A 85 7.32 -12.39 8.09
N PRO A 86 7.73 -13.16 9.12
CA PRO A 86 7.47 -12.79 10.51
C PRO A 86 8.11 -11.47 10.95
N ASP A 87 9.31 -11.16 10.46
CA ASP A 87 10.03 -9.93 10.77
C ASP A 87 9.52 -8.79 9.87
N TYR A 88 9.26 -9.10 8.60
CA TYR A 88 8.74 -8.15 7.63
C TYR A 88 7.37 -7.59 8.05
N ARG A 89 6.44 -8.46 8.48
CA ARG A 89 5.14 -8.03 9.00
C ARG A 89 5.29 -7.13 10.23
N GLU A 90 6.22 -7.41 11.14
CA GLU A 90 6.45 -6.55 12.30
C GLU A 90 6.95 -5.17 11.87
N ASN A 91 7.80 -5.10 10.85
CA ASN A 91 8.29 -3.83 10.33
C ASN A 91 7.18 -3.03 9.64
N ILE A 92 6.23 -3.67 8.95
CA ILE A 92 5.01 -3.00 8.46
C ILE A 92 4.22 -2.38 9.61
N LEU A 93 4.02 -3.13 10.71
CA LEU A 93 3.28 -2.63 11.87
C LEU A 93 4.01 -1.47 12.57
N LYS A 94 5.35 -1.55 12.67
CA LYS A 94 6.18 -0.46 13.19
C LYS A 94 6.10 0.78 12.30
N LEU A 95 6.10 0.61 10.98
CA LEU A 95 5.94 1.70 10.01
C LEU A 95 4.57 2.37 10.14
N GLU A 96 3.49 1.59 10.21
CA GLU A 96 2.12 2.12 10.41
C GLU A 96 2.03 2.97 11.69
N SER A 97 2.50 2.42 12.82
CA SER A 97 2.54 3.18 14.08
C SER A 97 3.39 4.44 13.99
N LYS A 98 4.53 4.39 13.27
CA LYS A 98 5.46 5.52 13.10
C LYS A 98 4.84 6.66 12.29
N LEU A 99 4.12 6.34 11.22
CA LEU A 99 3.35 7.32 10.43
C LEU A 99 2.23 7.98 11.25
N GLY A 100 1.84 7.36 12.38
CA GLY A 100 0.90 7.91 13.36
C GLY A 100 1.46 9.01 14.26
N TYR A 101 2.79 9.15 14.38
CA TYR A 101 3.42 10.12 15.27
C TYR A 101 3.40 11.55 14.70
N ASP A 102 3.43 12.54 15.60
CA ASP A 102 3.49 13.96 15.23
C ASP A 102 4.84 14.35 14.61
N LYS A 103 5.88 13.57 14.90
CA LYS A 103 7.23 13.77 14.41
C LYS A 103 7.94 12.42 14.25
N PHE A 104 8.52 12.17 13.08
CA PHE A 104 9.25 10.92 12.82
C PHE A 104 10.31 11.08 11.72
N GLN A 105 11.16 10.07 11.58
CA GLN A 105 12.10 9.90 10.49
C GLN A 105 11.91 8.52 9.89
N LEU A 106 12.00 8.43 8.56
CA LEU A 106 11.95 7.15 7.85
C LEU A 106 13.37 6.61 7.69
N SER A 107 13.58 5.37 8.14
CA SER A 107 14.79 4.62 7.92
C SER A 107 14.82 4.02 6.51
N GLU A 108 15.96 3.48 6.12
CA GLU A 108 16.10 2.72 4.87
C GLU A 108 15.12 1.54 4.81
N VAL A 109 14.92 0.84 5.93
CA VAL A 109 13.94 -0.26 6.04
C VAL A 109 12.51 0.25 5.81
N ASP A 110 12.16 1.42 6.35
CA ASP A 110 10.83 2.00 6.11
C ASP A 110 10.63 2.30 4.63
N PHE A 111 11.64 2.88 3.96
CA PHE A 111 11.57 3.14 2.52
C PHE A 111 11.51 1.87 1.69
N GLN A 112 12.22 0.80 2.09
CA GLN A 112 12.14 -0.49 1.43
C GLN A 112 10.71 -1.02 1.47
N ILE A 113 10.06 -0.99 2.63
CA ILE A 113 8.67 -1.43 2.78
C ILE A 113 7.73 -0.59 1.91
N LEU A 114 7.90 0.73 1.91
CA LEU A 114 7.08 1.61 1.08
C LEU A 114 7.28 1.34 -0.42
N ASN A 115 8.51 1.10 -0.88
CA ASN A 115 8.77 0.73 -2.27
C ASN A 115 8.14 -0.63 -2.62
N ASP A 116 8.28 -1.64 -1.74
CA ASP A 116 7.70 -2.97 -1.97
C ASP A 116 6.17 -2.92 -2.07
N VAL A 117 5.53 -2.04 -1.28
CA VAL A 117 4.08 -1.76 -1.38
C VAL A 117 3.72 -1.11 -2.71
N ALA A 118 4.50 -0.13 -3.18
CA ALA A 118 4.29 0.47 -4.50
C ALA A 118 4.40 -0.57 -5.63
N ASP A 119 5.45 -1.40 -5.59
CA ASP A 119 5.67 -2.47 -6.57
C ASP A 119 4.59 -3.55 -6.52
N ALA A 120 3.99 -3.80 -5.36
CA ALA A 120 2.89 -4.75 -5.21
C ALA A 120 1.57 -4.16 -5.75
N LEU A 121 1.31 -2.86 -5.52
CA LEU A 121 0.19 -2.13 -6.11
C LEU A 121 0.28 -2.08 -7.64
N ASP A 122 1.47 -1.83 -8.18
CA ASP A 122 1.70 -1.85 -9.64
C ASP A 122 1.46 -3.24 -10.24
N ALA A 123 2.00 -4.29 -9.59
CA ALA A 123 1.75 -5.67 -10.00
C ALA A 123 0.24 -6.02 -9.96
N GLU A 124 -0.51 -5.56 -8.96
CA GLU A 124 -1.96 -5.73 -8.91
C GLU A 124 -2.65 -5.00 -10.06
N CYS A 125 -2.27 -3.75 -10.34
CA CYS A 125 -2.79 -2.98 -11.48
C CYS A 125 -2.53 -3.68 -12.82
N ALA A 126 -1.32 -4.18 -13.05
CA ALA A 126 -0.95 -4.92 -14.25
C ALA A 126 -1.77 -6.22 -14.41
N ASN A 127 -1.98 -6.95 -13.30
CA ASN A 127 -2.81 -8.15 -13.30
C ASN A 127 -4.29 -7.85 -13.64
N LEU A 128 -4.84 -6.76 -13.10
CA LEU A 128 -6.20 -6.31 -13.42
C LEU A 128 -6.30 -5.90 -14.89
N PHE A 129 -5.31 -5.17 -15.42
CA PHE A 129 -5.23 -4.79 -16.84
C PHE A 129 -5.22 -6.01 -17.77
N HIS A 130 -4.37 -7.00 -17.48
CA HIS A 130 -4.31 -8.24 -18.26
C HIS A 130 -5.63 -9.00 -18.27
N ARG A 131 -6.33 -9.04 -17.13
CA ARG A 131 -7.67 -9.66 -17.01
C ARG A 131 -8.73 -8.93 -17.84
N MET A 132 -8.67 -7.60 -17.93
CA MET A 132 -9.53 -6.84 -18.84
C MET A 132 -9.24 -7.18 -20.31
N GLY A 133 -7.97 -7.36 -20.67
CA GLY A 133 -7.54 -7.74 -22.02
C GLY A 133 -7.94 -9.16 -22.43
N LYS A 134 -7.95 -10.11 -21.49
CA LYS A 134 -8.38 -11.52 -21.70
C LYS A 134 -9.90 -11.72 -21.77
N GLY A 135 -10.70 -10.71 -21.47
CA GLY A 135 -12.16 -10.74 -21.61
C GLY A 135 -12.68 -10.35 -22.99
N ARG A 136 -11.79 -10.25 -23.99
CA ARG A 136 -12.09 -9.99 -25.40
C ARG A 136 -11.95 -11.26 -26.24
#